data_AF-A0A370WRH2-F1
#
_entry.id   AF-A0A370WRH2-F1
#
_cell.length_a   1.000
_cell.length_b   1.000
_cell.length_c   1.000
_cell.angle_alpha   90.00
_cell.angle_beta   90.00
_cell.angle_gamma   90.00
#
_symmetry.space_group_name_H-M   'P 1'
#
loop_
_entity.id
_entity.type
_entity.pdbx_description
1 polymer ?
#
loop_
_entity_poly.entity_id
_entity_poly.type
_entity_poly.pdbx_seq_one_letter_code
_entity_poly.pdbx_strand_id
1 'polypeptide(L)'
;MAVFLLALLTACSKESSSSSDLVALKATLAFTCSHEADRLPPLNPDADQLFKYARYLEKKKGPKDFNAVARYYRIAAAYGHYKANHNLQVLVSEGLADSPNRHEETIALTQQLIKDGVPGGYYDMAYYLELGYGVKQDQELALR
;
A
#
# COMPACT_ATOMS: atom_id res chain seq x y z
N MET A 1 -2.88 -69.45 -39.08
CA MET A 1 -3.79 -68.39 -38.62
C MET A 1 -2.94 -67.23 -38.11
N ALA A 2 -2.91 -66.12 -38.85
CA ALA A 2 -2.17 -64.93 -38.47
C ALA A 2 -3.13 -63.99 -37.70
N VAL A 3 -2.79 -63.64 -36.47
CA VAL A 3 -3.54 -62.67 -35.66
C VAL A 3 -2.76 -61.36 -35.71
N PHE A 4 -3.21 -60.42 -36.54
CA PHE A 4 -2.74 -59.04 -36.52
C PHE A 4 -3.41 -58.31 -35.35
N LEU A 5 -2.65 -57.95 -34.31
CA LEU A 5 -3.08 -57.02 -33.29
C LEU A 5 -2.81 -55.58 -33.80
N LEU A 6 -3.87 -54.84 -34.13
CA LEU A 6 -3.79 -53.40 -34.35
C LEU A 6 -3.73 -52.69 -32.99
N ALA A 7 -2.59 -52.09 -32.67
CA ALA A 7 -2.47 -51.15 -31.55
C ALA A 7 -2.96 -49.77 -32.01
N LEU A 8 -4.12 -49.32 -31.51
CA LEU A 8 -4.61 -47.96 -31.70
C LEU A 8 -3.88 -47.03 -30.72
N LEU A 9 -2.97 -46.21 -31.26
CA LEU A 9 -2.38 -45.07 -30.55
C LEU A 9 -3.46 -44.00 -30.39
N THR A 10 -3.98 -43.83 -29.18
CA THR A 10 -4.77 -42.65 -28.83
C THR A 10 -3.83 -41.46 -28.68
N ALA A 11 -3.82 -40.59 -29.68
CA ALA A 11 -3.15 -39.30 -29.60
C ALA A 11 -3.93 -38.42 -28.60
N CYS A 12 -3.28 -37.99 -27.51
CA CYS A 12 -3.77 -36.86 -26.71
C CYS A 12 -3.72 -35.61 -27.58
N SER A 13 -4.87 -35.17 -28.09
CA SER A 13 -5.03 -33.83 -28.64
C SER A 13 -4.79 -32.83 -27.51
N LYS A 14 -3.62 -32.18 -27.51
CA LYS A 14 -3.38 -31.00 -26.70
C LYS A 14 -4.30 -29.90 -27.22
N GLU A 15 -5.45 -29.69 -26.57
CA GLU A 15 -6.33 -28.57 -26.89
C GLU A 15 -5.54 -27.27 -26.78
N SER A 16 -5.55 -26.49 -27.85
CA SER A 16 -4.81 -25.25 -28.02
C SER A 16 -5.54 -24.06 -27.38
N SER A 17 -5.96 -24.16 -26.12
CA SER A 17 -6.71 -23.08 -25.47
C SER A 17 -5.84 -21.88 -25.02
N SER A 18 -4.52 -21.94 -25.17
CA SER A 18 -3.64 -21.19 -24.26
C SER A 18 -3.26 -19.75 -24.65
N SER A 19 -3.93 -19.09 -25.59
CA SER A 19 -3.67 -17.66 -25.87
C SER A 19 -4.90 -16.76 -25.79
N SER A 20 -6.03 -17.20 -26.36
CA SER A 20 -7.31 -16.47 -26.27
C SER A 20 -7.80 -16.35 -24.83
N ASP A 21 -7.64 -17.42 -24.05
CA ASP A 21 -8.11 -17.47 -22.66
C ASP A 21 -7.24 -16.57 -21.76
N LEU A 22 -5.94 -16.48 -22.03
CA LEU A 22 -5.03 -15.61 -21.30
C LEU A 22 -5.29 -14.13 -21.63
N VAL A 23 -5.67 -13.81 -22.87
CA VAL A 23 -6.06 -12.45 -23.28
C VAL A 23 -7.38 -12.05 -22.63
N ALA A 24 -8.37 -12.95 -22.63
CA ALA A 24 -9.64 -12.72 -21.95
C ALA A 24 -9.46 -12.55 -20.43
N LEU A 25 -8.63 -13.37 -19.80
CA LEU A 25 -8.31 -13.26 -18.37
C LEU A 25 -7.56 -11.95 -18.04
N LYS A 26 -6.64 -11.52 -18.90
CA LYS A 26 -5.96 -10.23 -18.73
C LYS A 26 -6.93 -9.05 -18.88
N ALA A 27 -7.93 -9.16 -19.75
CA ALA A 27 -8.95 -8.13 -19.92
C ALA A 27 -9.88 -8.03 -18.71
N THR A 28 -10.22 -9.15 -18.05
CA THR A 28 -11.03 -9.14 -16.81
C THR A 28 -10.25 -8.70 -15.58
N LEU A 29 -8.92 -8.90 -15.56
CA LEU A 29 -8.02 -8.46 -14.49
C LEU A 29 -7.49 -7.03 -14.68
N ALA A 30 -7.86 -6.35 -15.76
CA ALA A 30 -7.40 -4.99 -16.03
C ALA A 30 -7.99 -4.01 -15.02
N PHE A 31 -7.12 -3.27 -14.32
CA PHE A 31 -7.55 -2.15 -13.49
C PHE A 31 -8.27 -1.11 -14.34
N THR A 32 -9.44 -0.68 -13.87
CA THR A 32 -10.12 0.48 -14.45
C THR A 32 -9.47 1.75 -13.92
N CYS A 33 -9.03 2.63 -14.83
CA CYS A 33 -8.46 3.92 -14.45
C CYS A 33 -9.50 4.74 -13.67
N SER A 34 -9.10 5.28 -12.52
CA SER A 34 -9.91 6.21 -11.73
C SER A 34 -8.99 7.22 -11.04
N HIS A 35 -9.51 8.39 -10.68
CA HIS A 35 -8.74 9.36 -9.93
C HIS A 35 -8.72 8.97 -8.46
N GLU A 36 -7.52 8.97 -7.85
CA GLU A 36 -7.35 8.68 -6.42
C GLU A 36 -8.22 9.60 -5.56
N ALA A 37 -8.33 10.88 -5.94
CA ALA A 37 -9.14 11.86 -5.23
C ALA A 37 -10.62 11.45 -5.05
N ASP A 38 -11.16 10.63 -5.96
CA ASP A 38 -12.54 10.14 -5.90
C ASP A 38 -12.71 8.98 -4.89
N ARG A 39 -11.61 8.48 -4.34
CA ARG A 39 -11.56 7.34 -3.41
C ARG A 39 -11.10 7.73 -2.00
N LEU A 40 -10.75 8.99 -1.77
CA LEU A 40 -10.26 9.45 -0.48
C LEU A 40 -11.41 9.77 0.48
N PRO A 41 -11.31 9.38 1.76
CA PRO A 41 -12.31 9.75 2.75
C PRO A 41 -12.30 11.27 2.99
N PRO A 42 -13.46 11.86 3.35
CA PRO A 42 -13.52 13.27 3.70
C PRO A 42 -12.69 13.55 4.95
N LEU A 43 -12.02 14.70 4.98
CA LEU A 43 -11.17 15.11 6.09
C LEU A 43 -11.97 15.90 7.13
N ASN A 44 -11.76 15.58 8.41
CA ASN A 44 -12.24 16.41 9.51
C ASN A 44 -11.57 17.81 9.43
N PRO A 45 -12.33 18.91 9.41
CA PRO A 45 -11.75 20.26 9.27
C PRO A 45 -10.77 20.64 10.39
N ASP A 46 -11.04 20.26 11.64
CA ASP A 46 -10.16 20.56 12.78
C ASP A 46 -8.85 19.77 12.66
N ALA A 47 -8.91 18.50 12.25
CA ALA A 47 -7.74 17.69 11.95
C ALA A 47 -6.92 18.25 10.77
N ASP A 48 -7.59 18.77 9.74
CA ASP A 48 -6.94 19.42 8.60
C ASP A 48 -6.23 20.73 8.99
N GLN A 49 -6.77 21.49 9.96
CA GLN A 49 -6.04 22.64 10.52
C GLN A 49 -4.77 22.21 11.25
N LEU A 50 -4.83 21.15 12.05
CA LEU A 50 -3.65 20.59 12.73
C LEU A 50 -2.60 20.12 11.72
N PHE A 51 -3.02 19.42 10.66
CA PHE A 51 -2.14 19.01 9.57
C PHE A 51 -1.48 20.22 8.89
N LYS A 52 -2.25 21.25 8.54
CA LYS A 52 -1.73 22.47 7.91
C LYS A 52 -0.72 23.18 8.80
N TYR A 53 -0.98 23.25 10.11
CA TYR A 53 -0.05 23.85 11.05
C TYR A 53 1.25 23.03 11.19
N ALA A 54 1.14 21.70 11.31
CA ALA A 54 2.29 20.81 11.28
C ALA A 54 3.14 21.03 10.01
N ARG A 55 2.47 21.11 8.85
CA ARG A 55 3.09 21.35 7.56
C ARG A 55 3.81 22.69 7.49
N TYR A 56 3.19 23.73 8.05
CA TYR A 56 3.82 25.05 8.17
C TYR A 56 5.11 24.98 9.00
N LEU A 57 5.07 24.33 10.17
CA LEU A 57 6.25 24.16 11.04
C LEU A 57 7.38 23.39 10.33
N GLU A 58 7.03 22.31 9.63
CA GLU A 58 7.96 21.48 8.87
C GLU A 58 8.62 22.25 7.71
N LYS A 59 7.89 23.17 7.06
CA LYS A 59 8.39 23.94 5.90
C LYS A 59 8.98 25.29 6.24
N LYS A 60 8.73 25.82 7.45
CA LYS A 60 9.30 27.08 7.92
C LYS A 60 10.83 27.06 7.79
N LYS A 61 11.49 28.17 7.50
CA LYS A 61 12.98 28.21 7.47
C LYS A 61 13.57 28.10 8.89
N GLY A 62 14.83 27.67 8.99
CA GLY A 62 15.57 27.54 10.26
C GLY A 62 15.53 26.13 10.87
N PRO A 63 16.06 25.96 12.09
CA PRO A 63 16.06 24.67 12.80
C PRO A 63 14.66 24.05 12.87
N LYS A 64 14.61 22.72 12.87
CA LYS A 64 13.37 21.93 12.89
C LYS A 64 13.25 21.22 14.23
N ASP A 65 12.10 21.38 14.88
CA ASP A 65 11.66 20.50 15.95
C ASP A 65 10.66 19.51 15.35
N PHE A 66 11.17 18.36 14.89
CA PHE A 66 10.34 17.32 14.29
C PHE A 66 9.43 16.62 15.29
N ASN A 67 9.75 16.66 16.59
CA ASN A 67 8.86 16.16 17.63
C ASN A 67 7.63 17.05 17.78
N ALA A 68 7.79 18.38 17.68
CA ALA A 68 6.66 19.30 17.62
C ALA A 68 5.80 19.06 16.37
N VAL A 69 6.41 18.88 15.19
CA VAL A 69 5.68 18.56 13.95
C VAL A 69 4.91 17.25 14.08
N ALA A 70 5.58 16.17 14.51
CA ALA A 70 5.00 14.85 14.66
C ALA A 70 3.84 14.82 15.67
N ARG A 71 3.88 15.66 16.73
CA ARG A 71 2.77 15.79 17.68
C ARG A 71 1.46 16.19 16.97
N TYR A 72 1.51 17.18 16.08
CA TYR A 72 0.34 17.61 15.34
C TYR A 72 -0.10 16.58 14.30
N TYR A 73 0.86 15.94 13.61
CA TYR A 73 0.52 14.86 12.68
C TYR A 73 -0.10 13.65 13.38
N ARG A 74 0.36 13.26 14.58
CA ARG A 74 -0.24 12.18 15.39
C ARG A 74 -1.69 12.47 15.71
N ILE A 75 -2.00 13.69 16.16
CA ILE A 75 -3.38 14.09 16.47
C ILE A 75 -4.21 14.05 15.18
N ALA A 76 -3.77 14.69 14.10
CA ALA A 76 -4.52 14.68 12.85
C ALA A 76 -4.73 13.26 12.29
N ALA A 77 -3.70 12.41 12.31
CA ALA A 77 -3.78 11.01 11.88
C ALA A 77 -4.76 10.19 12.72
N ALA A 78 -4.82 10.42 14.05
CA ALA A 78 -5.79 9.78 14.93
C ALA A 78 -7.25 10.14 14.58
N TYR A 79 -7.48 11.26 13.89
CA TYR A 79 -8.79 11.66 13.34
C TYR A 79 -8.95 11.30 11.84
N GLY A 80 -8.18 10.34 11.33
CA GLY A 80 -8.30 9.83 9.96
C GLY A 80 -7.64 10.71 8.89
N HIS A 81 -6.79 11.68 9.27
CA HIS A 81 -6.17 12.56 8.29
C HIS A 81 -5.04 11.86 7.52
N TYR A 82 -5.36 11.30 6.36
CA TYR A 82 -4.45 10.43 5.60
C TYR A 82 -3.12 11.10 5.21
N LYS A 83 -3.09 12.41 4.88
CA LYS A 83 -1.83 13.11 4.59
C LYS A 83 -0.96 13.32 5.83
N ALA A 84 -1.59 13.44 7.01
CA ALA A 84 -0.86 13.61 8.26
C ALA A 84 -0.25 12.27 8.69
N ASN A 85 -1.02 11.19 8.52
CA ASN A 85 -0.58 9.83 8.70
C ASN A 85 0.66 9.54 7.82
N HIS A 86 0.58 9.73 6.51
CA HIS A 86 1.73 9.49 5.61
C HIS A 86 2.95 10.35 5.98
N ASN A 87 2.77 11.65 6.24
CA ASN A 87 3.90 12.50 6.66
C ASN A 87 4.50 12.06 8.01
N LEU A 88 3.69 11.58 8.94
CA LEU A 88 4.16 11.03 10.20
C LEU A 88 4.97 9.75 10.01
N GLN A 89 4.52 8.85 9.12
CA GLN A 89 5.27 7.63 8.77
C GLN A 89 6.69 7.98 8.29
N VAL A 90 6.84 9.02 7.46
CA VAL A 90 8.17 9.49 7.03
C VAL A 90 9.01 9.97 8.22
N LEU A 91 8.47 10.87 9.06
CA LEU A 91 9.22 11.41 10.20
C LEU A 91 9.64 10.33 11.20
N VAL A 92 8.75 9.37 11.48
CA VAL A 92 9.00 8.29 12.43
C VAL A 92 9.94 7.25 11.83
N SER A 93 9.75 6.84 10.58
CA SER A 93 10.55 5.78 9.98
C SER A 93 12.01 6.19 9.76
N GLU A 94 12.26 7.45 9.38
CA GLU A 94 13.60 8.04 9.26
C GLU A 94 14.24 8.40 10.61
N GLY A 95 13.49 8.29 11.71
CA GLY A 95 13.99 8.62 13.04
C GLY A 95 14.16 10.12 13.30
N LEU A 96 13.50 10.97 12.50
CA LEU A 96 13.46 12.42 12.72
C LEU A 96 12.58 12.79 13.91
N ALA A 97 11.50 12.03 14.13
CA ALA A 97 10.63 12.16 15.28
C ALA A 97 10.78 10.95 16.22
N ASP A 98 10.75 11.23 17.53
CA ASP A 98 10.85 10.21 18.55
C ASP A 98 9.62 9.32 18.55
N SER A 99 9.88 8.02 18.70
CA SER A 99 8.87 6.99 18.91
C SER A 99 9.47 5.90 19.80
N PRO A 100 8.72 5.37 20.78
CA PRO A 100 9.16 4.22 21.57
C PRO A 100 9.49 3.01 20.68
N ASN A 101 8.70 2.83 19.62
CA ASN A 101 8.91 1.80 18.62
C ASN A 101 8.56 2.33 17.22
N ARG A 102 9.58 2.79 16.49
CA ARG A 102 9.42 3.42 15.17
C ARG A 102 8.78 2.49 14.14
N HIS A 103 9.18 1.23 14.10
CA HIS A 103 8.67 0.29 13.10
C HIS A 103 7.21 -0.08 13.38
N GLU A 104 6.86 -0.30 14.64
CA GLU A 104 5.48 -0.61 15.04
C GLU A 104 4.55 0.58 14.82
N GLU A 105 4.95 1.80 15.20
CA GLU A 105 4.13 3.00 14.94
C GLU A 105 3.92 3.22 13.44
N THR A 106 4.98 3.09 12.63
CA THR A 106 4.88 3.25 11.18
C THR A 106 3.91 2.24 10.58
N ILE A 107 4.03 0.96 10.92
CA ILE A 107 3.14 -0.10 10.41
C ILE A 107 1.69 0.09 10.89
N ALA A 108 1.47 0.53 12.13
CA ALA A 108 0.14 0.82 12.62
C ALA A 108 -0.52 1.97 11.84
N LEU A 109 0.24 3.02 11.51
CA LEU A 109 -0.23 4.13 10.67
C LEU A 109 -0.59 3.64 9.26
N THR A 110 0.26 2.81 8.65
CA THR A 110 -0.02 2.23 7.33
C THR A 110 -1.27 1.34 7.34
N GLN A 111 -1.42 0.48 8.36
CA GLN A 111 -2.60 -0.36 8.52
C GLN A 111 -3.88 0.47 8.70
N GLN A 112 -3.79 1.62 9.38
CA GLN A 112 -4.90 2.55 9.48
C GLN A 112 -5.32 3.08 8.10
N LEU A 113 -4.37 3.49 7.25
CA LEU A 113 -4.69 3.94 5.88
C LEU A 113 -5.39 2.85 5.06
N ILE A 114 -4.90 1.61 5.13
CA ILE A 114 -5.52 0.45 4.45
C ILE A 114 -6.95 0.23 4.97
N LYS A 115 -7.13 0.26 6.29
CA LYS A 115 -8.44 0.09 6.93
C LYS A 115 -9.43 1.18 6.50
N ASP A 116 -8.96 2.42 6.35
CA ASP A 116 -9.76 3.56 5.93
C ASP A 116 -9.97 3.61 4.40
N GLY A 117 -9.46 2.61 3.66
CA GLY A 117 -9.62 2.50 2.21
C GLY A 117 -8.78 3.51 1.41
N VAL A 118 -7.75 4.09 2.02
CA VAL A 118 -6.87 5.07 1.37
C VAL A 118 -5.88 4.32 0.46
N PRO A 119 -5.90 4.56 -0.86
CA PRO A 119 -5.03 3.83 -1.80
C PRO A 119 -3.53 3.90 -1.45
N GLY A 120 -3.05 5.07 -1.02
CA GLY A 120 -1.67 5.25 -0.57
C GLY A 120 -1.24 4.30 0.56
N GLY A 121 -2.16 3.82 1.40
CA GLY A 121 -1.83 2.85 2.45
C GLY A 121 -1.37 1.50 1.92
N TYR A 122 -1.93 1.04 0.79
CA TYR A 122 -1.51 -0.20 0.14
C TYR A 122 -0.12 -0.05 -0.46
N TYR A 123 0.17 1.10 -1.09
CA TYR A 123 1.50 1.43 -1.60
C TYR A 123 2.55 1.49 -0.48
N ASP A 124 2.23 2.18 0.62
CA ASP A 124 3.11 2.27 1.79
C ASP A 124 3.40 0.88 2.38
N MET A 125 2.39 0.00 2.48
CA MET A 125 2.58 -1.38 2.97
C MET A 125 3.45 -2.22 2.03
N ALA A 126 3.24 -2.11 0.72
CA ALA A 126 4.07 -2.79 -0.27
C ALA A 126 5.54 -2.41 -0.10
N TYR A 127 5.84 -1.12 0.05
CA TYR A 127 7.20 -0.64 0.32
C TYR A 127 7.79 -1.24 1.60
N TYR A 128 7.02 -1.31 2.70
CA TYR A 128 7.51 -1.90 3.94
C TYR A 128 7.67 -3.43 3.88
N LEU A 129 6.85 -4.13 3.09
CA LEU A 129 7.00 -5.55 2.79
C LEU A 129 8.24 -5.83 1.94
N GLU A 130 8.54 -4.97 0.96
CA GLU A 130 9.76 -5.09 0.14
C GLU A 130 11.03 -4.89 0.98
N LEU A 131 10.99 -3.99 1.96
CA LEU A 131 12.11 -3.71 2.87
C LEU A 131 12.20 -4.66 4.06
N GLY A 132 11.09 -5.29 4.47
CA GLY A 132 11.00 -5.97 5.77
C GLY A 132 11.04 -5.01 6.96
N TYR A 133 10.49 -3.79 6.82
CA TYR A 133 10.48 -2.79 7.87
C TYR A 133 9.26 -2.95 8.78
N GLY A 134 9.44 -3.48 9.99
CA GLY A 134 8.33 -3.72 10.93
C GLY A 134 7.38 -4.86 10.56
N VAL A 135 7.56 -5.44 9.37
CA VAL A 135 6.88 -6.63 8.87
C VAL A 135 7.91 -7.61 8.31
N LYS A 136 7.53 -8.88 8.18
CA LYS A 136 8.39 -9.87 7.50
C LYS A 136 8.49 -9.49 6.02
N GLN A 137 9.71 -9.45 5.50
CA GLN A 137 9.94 -9.17 4.09
C GLN A 137 9.21 -10.19 3.20
N ASP A 138 8.41 -9.72 2.25
CA ASP A 138 7.60 -10.56 1.37
C ASP A 138 7.32 -9.84 0.03
N GLN A 139 8.06 -10.25 -1.01
CA GLN A 139 7.97 -9.66 -2.35
C GLN A 139 6.68 -10.04 -3.07
N GLU A 140 6.08 -11.19 -2.76
CA GLU A 140 4.84 -11.63 -3.40
C GLU A 140 3.65 -10.87 -2.81
N LEU A 141 3.63 -10.71 -1.48
CA LEU A 141 2.59 -9.96 -0.79
C LEU A 141 2.65 -8.46 -1.13
N ALA A 142 3.82 -7.90 -1.40
CA ALA A 142 3.97 -6.50 -1.82
C ALA A 142 3.27 -6.19 -3.16
N LEU A 143 2.95 -7.20 -3.97
CA LEU A 143 2.24 -7.03 -5.26
C LEU A 143 0.71 -7.17 -5.14
N ARG A 144 0.16 -7.34 -3.94
CA ARG A 144 -1.26 -7.59 -3.67
C ARG A 144 -1.93 -6.44 -2.94
#